data_AF-A0A327HP34-F1
#
_entry.id   AF-A0A327HP34-F1
#
_cell.length_a   1.000
_cell.length_b   1.000
_cell.length_c   1.000
_cell.angle_alpha   90.00
_cell.angle_beta   90.00
_cell.angle_gamma   90.00
#
_symmetry.space_group_name_H-M   'P 1'
#
loop_
_entity.id
_entity.type
_entity.pdbx_description
1 polymer ?
#
loop_
_entity_poly.entity_id
_entity_poly.type
_entity_poly.pdbx_seq_one_letter_code
_entity_poly.pdbx_strand_id
1 'polypeptide(L)'
;MAITTQGYVANKQPIAQSFYVDEPNGIYCTKVDLFFGAKDASLPVQIQIRPMDNGFPSASQIIPGSQVVLAASSVNVDTTGPDLTATSFTFDEPIFLKGKEDFALVVVADSKEYQIYIAEINEFTFGSTEQRVNKNPVSGSLFYSQNGATFTPAQNQDLSFVLHQAKFKHTSASLVLHNASVPKRKLNPNPITTTSGQNTIRVRHLNHGLQVADKVTISGVTSVGGMNASSINGARTVIARDFTGYTFAADSSADSDEVGGGSSILADRNLPYSLAYPNITSLNPKTTSIEAGMKATTGKSFAGTETAFQKASDFEAIKLNENNIASKVYIVANDSSETANLGAGNKSLDVQLKLTTSDSNVSPMIDLQRASMSLVSNVIDKQDSSATSGFNVPINFVNETAANLGSSAAKHLTKIITLASDAVGIRVLLDANVPDVCDFELYFRTATSDEQIDTKTFTLVTPENILPKDNNPNIFREYRYLIGGQGGFLTAFTKYQLKIVMRSTNQALVPRFQSLRGIALSV
;
A
#
# COMPACT_ATOMS: atom_id res chain seq x y z
N MET A 1 -2.83 19.10 67.56
CA MET A 1 -3.60 18.65 66.38
C MET A 1 -2.59 18.36 65.29
N ALA A 2 -2.44 17.09 64.92
CA ALA A 2 -1.50 16.68 63.89
C ALA A 2 -1.89 17.32 62.56
N ILE A 3 -0.95 18.07 61.99
CA ILE A 3 -1.10 18.74 60.70
C ILE A 3 -0.78 17.67 59.67
N THR A 4 -1.77 16.89 59.23
CA THR A 4 -1.64 16.12 58.01
C THR A 4 -1.77 17.08 56.83
N THR A 5 -0.74 17.07 56.00
CA THR A 5 -0.47 17.92 54.83
C THR A 5 -1.59 17.83 53.79
N GLN A 6 -2.59 18.72 53.86
CA GLN A 6 -3.31 19.14 52.66
C GLN A 6 -2.37 20.03 51.83
N GLY A 7 -1.55 19.39 50.99
CA GLY A 7 -0.76 20.05 49.97
C GLY A 7 -1.62 20.53 48.80
N TYR A 8 -2.56 21.45 49.05
CA TYR A 8 -3.23 22.20 47.98
C TYR A 8 -3.24 23.69 48.29
N VAL A 9 -2.29 24.43 47.69
CA VAL A 9 -2.34 25.88 47.64
C VAL A 9 -2.88 26.28 46.27
N ALA A 10 -4.01 26.99 46.26
CA ALA A 10 -4.62 27.57 45.08
C ALA A 10 -3.60 28.31 44.19
N ASN A 11 -3.68 28.09 42.87
CA ASN A 11 -2.86 28.69 41.78
C ASN A 11 -1.57 27.96 41.33
N LYS A 12 -1.46 26.63 41.49
CA LYS A 12 -0.39 25.84 40.85
C LYS A 12 -0.95 24.73 39.98
N GLN A 13 -1.22 25.04 38.72
CA GLN A 13 -1.54 24.07 37.69
C GLN A 13 -0.45 24.16 36.61
N PRO A 14 0.11 23.06 36.11
CA PRO A 14 -0.04 21.64 36.47
C PRO A 14 0.93 21.11 37.54
N ILE A 15 0.67 19.89 38.02
CA ILE A 15 1.59 19.08 38.85
C ILE A 15 2.20 17.97 37.99
N ALA A 16 3.46 17.62 38.23
CA ALA A 16 4.12 16.53 37.52
C ALA A 16 5.01 15.70 38.44
N GLN A 17 5.12 14.40 38.17
CA GLN A 17 6.03 13.49 38.86
C GLN A 17 6.93 12.83 37.83
N SER A 18 8.25 12.96 38.00
CA SER A 18 9.17 12.18 37.17
C SER A 18 9.28 10.74 37.66
N PHE A 19 9.53 9.84 36.72
CA PHE A 19 9.80 8.43 36.97
C PHE A 19 10.81 7.91 35.94
N TYR A 20 11.60 6.93 36.33
CA TYR A 20 12.60 6.30 35.47
C TYR A 20 12.15 4.90 35.05
N VAL A 21 12.37 4.54 33.78
CA VAL A 21 12.10 3.19 33.27
C VAL A 21 13.37 2.36 33.35
N ASP A 22 13.54 1.58 34.41
CA ASP A 22 14.72 0.73 34.63
C ASP A 22 14.90 -0.38 33.58
N GLU A 23 13.80 -0.83 32.98
CA GLU A 23 13.77 -1.96 32.06
C GLU A 23 14.56 -1.65 30.77
N PRO A 24 15.65 -2.37 30.45
CA PRO A 24 16.57 -2.00 29.36
C PRO A 24 15.95 -1.89 27.96
N ASN A 25 14.89 -2.66 27.70
CA ASN A 25 14.21 -2.72 26.40
C ASN A 25 12.96 -1.82 26.35
N GLY A 26 12.59 -1.20 27.48
CA GLY A 26 11.38 -0.40 27.63
C GLY A 26 10.19 -1.20 28.15
N ILE A 27 9.06 -0.51 28.25
CA ILE A 27 7.77 -1.05 28.72
C ILE A 27 6.63 -0.53 27.86
N TYR A 28 5.52 -1.25 27.84
CA TYR A 28 4.25 -0.71 27.35
C TYR A 28 3.37 -0.31 28.53
N CYS A 29 3.11 0.97 28.70
CA CYS A 29 2.22 1.47 29.73
C CYS A 29 0.75 1.41 29.25
N THR A 30 -0.14 0.82 30.05
CA THR A 30 -1.54 0.58 29.67
C THR A 30 -2.51 1.54 30.35
N LYS A 31 -2.21 1.92 31.59
CA LYS A 31 -2.99 2.88 32.37
C LYS A 31 -2.18 3.47 33.52
N VAL A 32 -2.69 4.57 34.07
CA VAL A 32 -2.19 5.21 35.29
C VAL A 32 -3.33 5.31 36.29
N ASP A 33 -3.10 4.91 37.53
CA ASP A 33 -4.03 5.16 38.62
C ASP A 33 -3.56 6.35 39.46
N LEU A 34 -4.47 7.29 39.72
CA LEU A 34 -4.27 8.46 40.57
C LEU A 34 -5.29 8.47 41.71
N PHE A 35 -4.96 9.12 42.82
CA PHE A 35 -5.79 9.16 44.02
C PHE A 35 -6.16 10.60 44.38
N PHE A 36 -7.45 10.90 44.51
CA PHE A 36 -7.96 12.25 44.74
C PHE A 36 -8.64 12.39 46.11
N GLY A 37 -8.35 13.48 46.82
CA GLY A 37 -9.03 13.88 48.05
C GLY A 37 -10.20 14.85 47.83
N ALA A 38 -10.25 15.50 46.67
CA ALA A 38 -11.36 16.35 46.23
C ALA A 38 -11.40 16.46 44.71
N LYS A 39 -12.56 16.83 44.16
CA LYS A 39 -12.79 17.04 42.73
C LYS A 39 -13.66 18.25 42.45
N ASP A 40 -13.53 18.81 41.26
CA ASP A 40 -14.46 19.82 40.75
C ASP A 40 -15.87 19.23 40.52
N ALA A 41 -16.89 20.08 40.49
CA ALA A 41 -18.26 19.67 40.20
C ALA A 41 -18.51 19.39 38.70
N SER A 42 -17.71 19.98 37.81
CA SER A 42 -17.99 20.01 36.37
C SER A 42 -16.75 19.93 35.46
N LEU A 43 -15.63 20.56 35.85
CA LEU A 43 -14.45 20.67 35.00
C LEU A 43 -13.64 19.36 35.00
N PRO A 44 -13.12 18.91 33.85
CA PRO A 44 -12.41 17.65 33.74
C PRO A 44 -10.96 17.73 34.27
N VAL A 45 -10.36 16.56 34.47
CA VAL A 45 -8.93 16.37 34.75
C VAL A 45 -8.28 15.58 33.62
N GLN A 46 -7.05 15.95 33.27
CA GLN A 46 -6.26 15.33 32.21
C GLN A 46 -4.93 14.83 32.76
N ILE A 47 -4.47 13.70 32.23
CA ILE A 47 -3.08 13.25 32.36
C ILE A 47 -2.35 13.30 31.02
N GLN A 48 -1.04 13.45 31.08
CA GLN A 48 -0.12 13.40 29.94
C GLN A 48 1.19 12.75 30.38
N ILE A 49 1.80 11.92 29.52
CA ILE A 49 3.19 11.48 29.72
C ILE A 49 4.10 12.35 28.84
N ARG A 50 5.15 12.90 29.45
CA ARG A 50 6.13 13.74 28.76
C ARG A 50 7.55 13.18 28.95
N PRO A 51 8.44 13.33 27.96
CA PRO A 51 9.86 13.09 28.18
C PRO A 51 10.44 14.14 29.16
N MET A 52 11.56 13.81 29.79
CA MET A 52 12.32 14.74 30.62
C MET A 52 13.41 15.44 29.80
N ASP A 53 13.42 16.77 29.82
CA ASP A 53 14.40 17.65 29.19
C ASP A 53 15.21 18.40 30.27
N ASN A 54 16.52 18.16 30.34
CA ASN A 54 17.42 18.77 31.34
C ASN A 54 16.93 18.66 32.80
N GLY A 55 16.34 17.52 33.16
CA GLY A 55 15.84 17.27 34.51
C GLY A 55 14.47 17.88 34.82
N PHE A 56 13.76 18.42 33.82
CA PHE A 56 12.39 18.92 33.95
C PHE A 56 11.45 18.26 32.93
N PRO A 57 10.14 18.16 33.20
CA PRO A 57 9.19 17.71 32.21
C PRO A 57 9.23 18.61 30.97
N SER A 58 9.23 18.02 29.77
CA SER A 58 9.24 18.80 28.54
C SER A 58 8.05 19.77 28.48
N ALA A 59 8.33 21.02 28.13
CA ALA A 59 7.29 22.04 27.99
C ALA A 59 6.52 21.93 26.66
N SER A 60 7.09 21.24 25.66
CA SER A 60 6.56 21.19 24.29
C SER A 60 6.28 19.80 23.77
N GLN A 61 7.00 18.79 24.26
CA GLN A 61 6.84 17.41 23.80
C GLN A 61 5.92 16.64 24.74
N ILE A 62 4.96 15.94 24.14
CA ILE A 62 4.07 14.99 24.82
C ILE A 62 4.16 13.70 24.05
N ILE A 63 4.26 12.57 24.75
CA ILE A 63 4.29 11.26 24.11
C ILE A 63 2.94 11.05 23.39
N PRO A 64 2.91 10.80 22.07
CA PRO A 64 1.67 10.59 21.34
C PRO A 64 0.80 9.48 21.97
N GLY A 65 -0.52 9.67 22.00
CA GLY A 65 -1.46 8.72 22.59
C GLY A 65 -1.52 8.72 24.13
N SER A 66 -0.58 9.36 24.83
CA SER A 66 -0.52 9.35 26.30
C SER A 66 -1.43 10.37 27.00
N GLN A 67 -2.32 11.04 26.26
CA GLN A 67 -3.23 12.04 26.81
C GLN A 67 -4.59 11.41 27.10
N VAL A 68 -5.03 11.48 28.35
CA VAL A 68 -6.36 10.96 28.75
C VAL A 68 -7.07 12.03 29.54
N VAL A 69 -8.31 12.33 29.16
CA VAL A 69 -9.19 13.29 29.84
C VAL A 69 -10.34 12.54 30.49
N LEU A 70 -10.55 12.74 31.79
CA LEU A 70 -11.69 12.21 32.52
C LEU A 70 -12.60 13.35 32.97
N ALA A 71 -13.90 13.17 32.78
CA ALA A 71 -14.91 14.05 33.36
C ALA A 71 -14.90 13.93 34.90
N ALA A 72 -15.24 15.01 35.59
CA ALA A 72 -15.31 15.04 37.05
C ALA A 72 -16.21 13.93 37.64
N SER A 73 -17.28 13.55 36.94
CA SER A 73 -18.16 12.45 37.36
C SER A 73 -17.43 11.10 37.49
N SER A 74 -16.38 10.88 36.69
CA SER A 74 -15.60 9.62 36.66
C SER A 74 -14.43 9.60 37.63
N VAL A 75 -14.19 10.70 38.35
CA VAL A 75 -13.12 10.80 39.36
C VAL A 75 -13.65 10.27 40.70
N ASN A 76 -12.95 9.28 41.25
CA ASN A 76 -13.17 8.76 42.58
C ASN A 76 -12.48 9.66 43.60
N VAL A 77 -13.21 10.02 44.66
CA VAL A 77 -12.68 10.79 45.79
C VAL A 77 -12.71 9.90 47.03
N ASP A 78 -11.59 9.82 47.72
CA ASP A 78 -11.45 9.08 48.97
C ASP A 78 -10.94 10.03 50.04
N THR A 79 -11.61 10.09 51.19
CA THR A 79 -11.25 10.95 52.32
C THR A 79 -11.04 10.14 53.61
N THR A 80 -10.92 8.81 53.50
CA THR A 80 -10.81 7.89 54.64
C THR A 80 -9.43 7.25 54.76
N GLY A 81 -8.88 6.69 53.68
CA GLY A 81 -7.61 5.96 53.69
C GLY A 81 -7.59 4.74 54.65
N PRO A 82 -6.44 4.07 54.84
CA PRO A 82 -5.17 4.25 54.11
C PRO A 82 -5.16 3.60 52.71
N ASP A 83 -6.05 2.65 52.44
CA ASP A 83 -6.21 2.04 51.12
C ASP A 83 -7.09 2.95 50.25
N LEU A 84 -6.45 3.92 49.58
CA LEU A 84 -7.15 4.91 48.77
C LEU A 84 -7.82 4.28 47.53
N THR A 85 -9.02 4.74 47.22
CA THR A 85 -9.75 4.37 46.00
C THR A 85 -9.13 5.05 44.77
N ALA A 86 -8.63 4.25 43.82
CA ALA A 86 -8.00 4.74 42.60
C ALA A 86 -9.01 5.32 41.59
N THR A 87 -8.57 6.35 40.86
CA THR A 87 -9.13 6.80 39.59
C THR A 87 -8.21 6.37 38.46
N SER A 88 -8.67 5.45 37.61
CA SER A 88 -7.88 4.91 36.50
C SER A 88 -8.02 5.75 35.23
N PHE A 89 -6.88 6.17 34.69
CA PHE A 89 -6.74 6.78 33.36
C PHE A 89 -6.16 5.74 32.41
N THR A 90 -7.02 5.12 31.60
CA THR A 90 -6.65 4.08 30.63
C THR A 90 -6.33 4.71 29.28
N PHE A 91 -5.21 4.32 28.66
CA PHE A 91 -4.86 4.75 27.31
C PHE A 91 -5.66 3.95 26.27
N ASP A 92 -5.97 4.57 25.13
CA ASP A 92 -6.66 3.91 24.03
C ASP A 92 -5.82 2.76 23.44
N GLU A 93 -4.50 2.92 23.44
CA GLU A 93 -3.52 1.93 23.03
C GLU A 93 -2.33 1.92 24.02
N PRO A 94 -1.65 0.78 24.25
CA PRO A 94 -0.50 0.72 25.13
C PRO A 94 0.63 1.64 24.64
N ILE A 95 1.12 2.51 25.51
CA ILE A 95 2.14 3.52 25.18
C ILE A 95 3.54 2.93 25.41
N PHE A 96 4.33 2.82 24.34
CA PHE A 96 5.73 2.38 24.47
C PHE A 96 6.58 3.49 25.12
N LEU A 97 7.16 3.19 26.27
CA LEU A 97 8.15 4.02 26.94
C LEU A 97 9.50 3.33 26.82
N LYS A 98 10.50 4.07 26.33
CA LYS A 98 11.84 3.54 26.12
C LYS A 98 12.51 3.21 27.45
N GLY A 99 13.34 2.17 27.41
CA GLY A 99 14.13 1.74 28.55
C GLY A 99 15.31 2.66 28.83
N LYS A 100 15.68 2.77 30.11
CA LYS A 100 16.77 3.61 30.61
C LYS A 100 16.61 5.09 30.29
N GLU A 101 15.37 5.56 30.30
CA GLU A 101 15.02 6.97 30.07
C GLU A 101 14.09 7.47 31.19
N ASP A 102 14.19 8.76 31.49
CA ASP A 102 13.34 9.47 32.43
C ASP A 102 12.11 10.07 31.73
N PHE A 103 10.95 9.88 32.33
CA PHE A 103 9.67 10.45 31.90
C PHE A 103 9.02 11.21 33.05
N ALA A 104 7.99 11.99 32.73
CA ALA A 104 7.15 12.63 33.72
C ALA A 104 5.67 12.40 33.42
N LEU A 105 4.93 12.02 34.46
CA LEU A 105 3.47 12.05 34.48
C LEU A 105 3.03 13.47 34.86
N VAL A 106 2.34 14.15 33.96
CA VAL A 106 1.81 15.50 34.18
C VAL A 106 0.31 15.43 34.34
N VAL A 107 -0.22 15.99 35.43
CA VAL A 107 -1.66 16.10 35.70
C VAL A 107 -2.08 17.55 35.55
N VAL A 108 -3.06 17.79 34.70
CA VAL A 108 -3.58 19.11 34.32
C VAL A 108 -5.08 19.13 34.59
N ALA A 109 -5.56 20.15 35.29
CA ALA A 109 -6.98 20.43 35.40
C ALA A 109 -7.14 21.96 35.41
N ASP A 110 -8.13 22.50 34.72
CA ASP A 110 -8.45 23.94 34.75
C ASP A 110 -9.34 24.29 35.95
N SER A 111 -9.04 23.69 37.11
CA SER A 111 -9.80 23.91 38.35
C SER A 111 -8.90 23.88 39.57
N LYS A 112 -9.19 24.79 40.50
CA LYS A 112 -8.55 24.89 41.81
C LYS A 112 -9.20 23.98 42.87
N GLU A 113 -10.24 23.24 42.51
CA GLU A 113 -11.03 22.44 43.47
C GLU A 113 -10.54 20.98 43.54
N TYR A 114 -9.74 20.52 42.58
CA TYR A 114 -9.14 19.19 42.61
C TYR A 114 -8.06 19.09 43.68
N GLN A 115 -8.10 18.08 44.54
CA GLN A 115 -6.99 17.75 45.45
C GLN A 115 -6.49 16.35 45.14
N ILE A 116 -5.17 16.19 44.99
CA ILE A 116 -4.51 14.92 44.66
C ILE A 116 -3.57 14.52 45.79
N TYR A 117 -3.50 13.22 46.09
CA TYR A 117 -2.66 12.72 47.18
C TYR A 117 -1.17 12.73 46.81
N ILE A 118 -0.36 13.28 47.71
CA ILE A 118 1.10 13.26 47.67
C ILE A 118 1.62 12.60 48.96
N ALA A 119 2.80 12.01 48.88
CA ALA A 119 3.53 11.51 50.04
C ALA A 119 4.69 12.47 50.36
N GLU A 120 4.94 12.70 51.64
CA GLU A 120 6.09 13.47 52.13
C GLU A 120 6.92 12.60 53.09
N ILE A 121 8.24 12.73 53.01
CA ILE A 121 9.17 11.90 53.81
C ILE A 121 8.94 12.14 55.32
N ASN A 122 8.92 11.05 56.10
CA ASN A 122 8.73 11.04 57.57
C ASN A 122 7.32 11.40 58.06
N GLU A 123 6.37 11.67 57.18
CA GLU A 123 4.96 11.88 57.54
C GLU A 123 4.20 10.55 57.66
N PHE A 124 3.08 10.58 58.40
CA PHE A 124 2.17 9.44 58.49
C PHE A 124 1.40 9.25 57.18
N THR A 125 1.15 8.02 56.78
CA THR A 125 0.26 7.75 55.64
C THR A 125 -1.15 8.22 55.96
N PHE A 126 -1.86 8.72 54.95
CA PHE A 126 -3.21 9.23 55.14
C PHE A 126 -4.11 8.14 55.75
N GLY A 127 -4.84 8.46 56.82
CA GLY A 127 -5.69 7.49 57.52
C GLY A 127 -4.96 6.51 58.45
N SER A 128 -3.63 6.62 58.63
CA SER A 128 -2.87 5.80 59.58
C SER A 128 -2.23 6.62 60.69
N THR A 129 -2.18 6.06 61.90
CA THR A 129 -1.42 6.59 63.05
C THR A 129 -0.13 5.82 63.33
N GLU A 130 0.11 4.74 62.58
CA GLU A 130 1.20 3.79 62.85
C GLU A 130 2.12 3.60 61.64
N GLN A 131 1.62 3.80 60.42
CA GLN A 131 2.41 3.70 59.19
C GLN A 131 2.97 5.06 58.81
N ARG A 132 4.31 5.12 58.69
CA ARG A 132 5.03 6.30 58.18
C ARG A 132 5.61 6.02 56.81
N VAL A 133 5.70 7.06 55.99
CA VAL A 133 6.43 7.03 54.73
C VAL A 133 7.94 6.95 55.05
N ASN A 134 8.46 5.72 55.10
CA ASN A 134 9.82 5.41 55.58
C ASN A 134 10.79 4.96 54.47
N LYS A 135 10.34 4.95 53.22
CA LYS A 135 11.15 4.63 52.05
C LYS A 135 11.15 5.84 51.13
N ASN A 136 12.33 6.38 50.84
CA ASN A 136 12.51 7.30 49.72
C ASN A 136 12.49 6.44 48.45
N PRO A 137 11.44 6.51 47.60
CA PRO A 137 11.46 5.81 46.34
C PRO A 137 12.45 6.55 45.44
N VAL A 138 13.70 6.12 45.44
CA VAL A 138 14.73 6.63 44.54
C VAL A 138 14.29 6.33 43.11
N SER A 139 13.59 7.27 42.46
CA SER A 139 13.48 7.46 41.01
C SER A 139 12.50 8.60 40.67
N GLY A 140 12.72 9.82 41.20
CA GLY A 140 12.00 10.97 40.69
C GLY A 140 12.05 12.24 41.55
N SER A 141 11.41 13.29 41.04
CA SER A 141 11.08 14.51 41.76
C SER A 141 9.67 14.94 41.40
N LEU A 142 8.94 15.44 42.39
CA LEU A 142 7.69 16.14 42.15
C LEU A 142 7.98 17.55 41.63
N PHE A 143 7.15 18.03 40.72
CA PHE A 143 7.25 19.36 40.14
C PHE A 143 5.91 20.07 40.22
N TYR A 144 5.96 21.34 40.61
CA TYR A 144 4.83 22.25 40.53
C TYR A 144 5.05 23.27 39.44
N SER A 145 4.01 23.59 38.68
CA SER A 145 4.03 24.64 37.68
C SER A 145 2.82 25.56 37.82
N GLN A 146 2.97 26.79 37.32
CA GLN A 146 1.88 27.77 37.20
C GLN A 146 1.32 27.86 35.77
N ASN A 147 2.04 27.33 34.78
CA ASN A 147 1.75 27.52 33.35
C ASN A 147 2.01 26.27 32.49
N GLY A 148 2.45 25.17 33.08
CA GLY A 148 2.75 23.91 32.38
C GLY A 148 4.04 23.89 31.58
N ALA A 149 4.86 24.92 31.72
CA ALA A 149 6.14 25.08 31.03
C ALA A 149 7.31 25.40 31.98
N THR A 150 7.05 26.11 33.08
CA THR A 150 8.06 26.42 34.12
C THR A 150 7.76 25.58 35.35
N PHE A 151 8.68 24.68 35.70
CA PHE A 151 8.51 23.72 36.78
C PHE A 151 9.45 24.04 37.95
N THR A 152 8.91 24.03 39.17
CA THR A 152 9.66 24.15 40.42
C THR A 152 9.71 22.78 41.10
N PRO A 153 10.90 22.21 41.35
CA PRO A 153 11.03 20.88 41.95
C PRO A 153 10.73 20.93 43.45
N ALA A 154 10.04 19.90 43.95
CA ALA A 154 9.80 19.62 45.35
C ALA A 154 10.40 18.25 45.67
N GLN A 155 11.64 18.23 46.18
CA GLN A 155 12.43 17.00 46.34
C GLN A 155 12.02 16.14 47.53
N ASN A 156 11.23 16.68 48.46
CA ASN A 156 10.80 15.95 49.67
C ASN A 156 9.39 15.35 49.53
N GLN A 157 8.76 15.54 48.38
CA GLN A 157 7.38 15.16 48.10
C GLN A 157 7.32 14.33 46.82
N ASP A 158 6.42 13.34 46.80
CA ASP A 158 6.14 12.49 45.65
C ASP A 158 4.64 12.38 45.39
N LEU A 159 4.24 12.38 44.13
CA LEU A 159 2.87 12.07 43.74
C LEU A 159 2.53 10.61 44.08
N SER A 160 1.35 10.36 44.66
CA SER A 160 0.84 9.00 44.81
C SER A 160 0.21 8.54 43.49
N PHE A 161 0.85 7.59 42.80
CA PHE A 161 0.34 7.01 41.56
C PHE A 161 0.74 5.55 41.41
N VAL A 162 0.00 4.82 40.56
CA VAL A 162 0.38 3.47 40.11
C VAL A 162 0.46 3.47 38.59
N LEU A 163 1.64 3.17 38.05
CA LEU A 163 1.86 2.96 36.63
C LEU A 163 1.64 1.48 36.30
N HIS A 164 0.76 1.18 35.36
CA HIS A 164 0.52 -0.20 34.92
C HIS A 164 1.25 -0.46 33.61
N GLN A 165 2.00 -1.57 33.59
CA GLN A 165 2.68 -2.04 32.39
C GLN A 165 2.05 -3.34 31.87
N ALA A 166 2.11 -3.54 30.56
CA ALA A 166 1.80 -4.82 29.95
C ALA A 166 2.88 -5.85 30.26
N LYS A 167 2.47 -7.12 30.37
CA LYS A 167 3.36 -8.28 30.40
C LYS A 167 2.89 -9.29 29.34
N PHE A 168 3.70 -9.45 28.30
CA PHE A 168 3.41 -10.36 27.20
C PHE A 168 3.73 -11.81 27.61
N LYS A 169 2.69 -12.65 27.64
CA LYS A 169 2.79 -14.06 28.04
C LYS A 169 3.46 -14.94 26.98
N HIS A 170 3.30 -14.60 25.71
CA HIS A 170 3.78 -15.40 24.57
C HIS A 170 5.02 -14.74 23.95
N THR A 171 5.98 -15.56 23.55
CA THR A 171 7.20 -15.11 22.86
C THR A 171 7.02 -14.94 21.35
N SER A 172 5.89 -15.38 20.81
CA SER A 172 5.53 -15.19 19.40
C SER A 172 4.02 -15.11 19.19
N ALA A 173 3.63 -14.39 18.14
CA ALA A 173 2.26 -14.28 17.66
C ALA A 173 2.27 -14.11 16.14
N SER A 174 1.18 -14.53 15.49
CA SER A 174 1.00 -14.36 14.04
C SER A 174 -0.28 -13.58 13.77
N LEU A 175 -0.15 -12.46 13.06
CA LEU A 175 -1.26 -11.73 12.49
C LEU A 175 -1.35 -12.07 11.00
N VAL A 176 -2.54 -12.47 10.54
CA VAL A 176 -2.79 -12.70 9.10
C VAL A 176 -3.82 -11.68 8.63
N LEU A 177 -3.42 -10.87 7.68
CA LEU A 177 -4.26 -9.90 6.98
C LEU A 177 -4.73 -10.50 5.66
N HIS A 178 -5.97 -10.24 5.30
CA HIS A 178 -6.56 -10.69 4.05
C HIS A 178 -6.88 -9.48 3.16
N ASN A 179 -6.85 -9.66 1.84
CA ASN A 179 -7.30 -8.60 0.94
C ASN A 179 -8.78 -8.25 1.19
N ALA A 180 -9.09 -6.97 1.13
CA ALA A 180 -10.46 -6.48 1.07
C ALA A 180 -11.14 -6.90 -0.25
N SER A 181 -12.47 -6.84 -0.27
CA SER A 181 -13.25 -6.99 -1.50
C SER A 181 -12.79 -5.99 -2.56
N VAL A 182 -12.51 -6.47 -3.76
CA VAL A 182 -12.06 -5.62 -4.87
C VAL A 182 -13.24 -4.75 -5.34
N PRO A 183 -13.11 -3.41 -5.32
CA PRO A 183 -14.20 -2.55 -5.78
C PRO A 183 -14.36 -2.65 -7.30
N LYS A 184 -15.62 -2.58 -7.75
CA LYS A 184 -15.97 -2.44 -9.16
C LYS A 184 -15.28 -1.23 -9.78
N ARG A 185 -14.86 -1.37 -11.03
CA ARG A 185 -14.27 -0.27 -11.79
C ARG A 185 -15.35 0.46 -12.58
N LYS A 186 -15.35 1.80 -12.46
CA LYS A 186 -16.06 2.66 -13.42
C LYS A 186 -15.35 2.63 -14.77
N LEU A 187 -16.06 2.21 -15.80
CA LEU A 187 -15.52 2.15 -17.16
C LEU A 187 -15.57 3.52 -17.82
N ASN A 188 -14.76 3.68 -18.88
CA ASN A 188 -14.86 4.86 -19.74
C ASN A 188 -16.26 4.92 -20.40
N PRO A 189 -16.74 6.12 -20.77
CA PRO A 189 -18.00 6.25 -21.48
C PRO A 189 -18.06 5.41 -22.76
N ASN A 190 -19.25 4.93 -23.04
CA ASN A 190 -19.61 4.05 -24.15
C ASN A 190 -18.64 2.87 -24.31
N PRO A 191 -18.52 1.99 -23.29
CA PRO A 191 -17.56 0.89 -23.33
C PRO A 191 -18.07 -0.32 -24.11
N ILE A 192 -19.33 -0.35 -24.53
CA ILE A 192 -19.94 -1.51 -25.18
C ILE A 192 -19.84 -1.37 -26.69
N THR A 193 -19.43 -2.44 -27.37
CA THR A 193 -19.51 -2.56 -28.82
C THR A 193 -20.38 -3.75 -29.19
N THR A 194 -21.40 -3.51 -30.01
CA THR A 194 -22.30 -4.53 -30.56
C THR A 194 -22.05 -4.74 -32.05
N THR A 195 -22.46 -5.90 -32.55
CA THR A 195 -22.45 -6.21 -33.98
C THR A 195 -23.82 -6.78 -34.35
N SER A 196 -24.43 -6.24 -35.40
CA SER A 196 -25.77 -6.63 -35.86
C SER A 196 -25.86 -8.14 -36.07
N GLY A 197 -26.93 -8.75 -35.56
CA GLY A 197 -27.18 -10.18 -35.60
C GLY A 197 -26.41 -11.02 -34.56
N GLN A 198 -25.47 -10.44 -33.80
CA GLN A 198 -24.68 -11.15 -32.79
C GLN A 198 -25.20 -10.87 -31.37
N ASN A 199 -25.16 -11.89 -30.50
CA ASN A 199 -25.37 -11.72 -29.06
C ASN A 199 -24.05 -11.58 -28.28
N THR A 200 -22.92 -11.86 -28.90
CA THR A 200 -21.61 -11.64 -28.29
C THR A 200 -21.22 -10.17 -28.42
N ILE A 201 -21.08 -9.48 -27.30
CA ILE A 201 -20.70 -8.08 -27.24
C ILE A 201 -19.30 -7.92 -26.67
N ARG A 202 -18.63 -6.82 -27.01
CA ARG A 202 -17.34 -6.45 -26.43
C ARG A 202 -17.52 -5.37 -25.37
N VAL A 203 -16.82 -5.53 -24.25
CA VAL A 203 -16.69 -4.53 -23.20
C VAL A 203 -15.26 -4.02 -23.18
N ARG A 204 -15.07 -2.72 -23.40
CA ARG A 204 -13.78 -2.05 -23.22
C ARG A 204 -13.49 -1.84 -21.73
N HIS A 205 -12.60 -2.65 -21.20
CA HIS A 205 -12.18 -2.64 -19.80
C HIS A 205 -10.67 -2.88 -19.73
N LEU A 206 -9.89 -1.80 -19.78
CA LEU A 206 -8.42 -1.87 -19.82
C LEU A 206 -7.86 -2.59 -18.58
N ASN A 207 -6.96 -3.57 -18.77
CA ASN A 207 -6.29 -4.30 -17.69
C ASN A 207 -7.26 -4.85 -16.62
N HIS A 208 -8.30 -5.56 -17.06
CA HIS A 208 -9.39 -6.06 -16.21
C HIS A 208 -9.02 -7.30 -15.36
N GLY A 209 -7.94 -8.01 -15.70
CA GLY A 209 -7.42 -9.17 -14.94
C GLY A 209 -8.28 -10.44 -14.97
N LEU A 210 -9.43 -10.42 -15.63
CA LEU A 210 -10.33 -11.58 -15.76
C LEU A 210 -9.74 -12.61 -16.73
N GLN A 211 -10.14 -13.86 -16.54
CA GLN A 211 -9.81 -15.01 -17.38
C GLN A 211 -11.03 -15.46 -18.20
N VAL A 212 -10.81 -16.26 -19.24
CA VAL A 212 -11.93 -16.94 -19.93
C VAL A 212 -12.64 -17.83 -18.91
N ALA A 213 -13.98 -17.89 -19.00
CA ALA A 213 -14.89 -18.54 -18.05
C ALA A 213 -15.06 -17.85 -16.68
N ASP A 214 -14.30 -16.80 -16.36
CA ASP A 214 -14.60 -15.99 -15.17
C ASP A 214 -15.99 -15.36 -15.28
N LYS A 215 -16.64 -15.21 -14.12
CA LYS A 215 -17.85 -14.41 -13.96
C LYS A 215 -17.48 -12.95 -13.76
N VAL A 216 -18.21 -12.06 -14.43
CA VAL A 216 -18.10 -10.62 -14.29
C VAL A 216 -19.48 -10.01 -14.15
N THR A 217 -19.71 -9.26 -13.08
CA THR A 217 -20.94 -8.48 -12.93
C THR A 217 -20.76 -7.12 -13.56
N ILE A 218 -21.61 -6.79 -14.54
CA ILE A 218 -21.69 -5.47 -15.15
C ILE A 218 -23.01 -4.79 -14.78
N SER A 219 -22.96 -3.49 -14.53
CA SER A 219 -24.11 -2.70 -14.08
C SER A 219 -24.03 -1.27 -14.62
N GLY A 220 -25.17 -0.60 -14.75
CA GLY A 220 -25.23 0.80 -15.22
C GLY A 220 -25.13 0.97 -16.73
N VAL A 221 -25.21 -0.12 -17.51
CA VAL A 221 -25.28 -0.07 -18.97
C VAL A 221 -26.67 0.37 -19.40
N THR A 222 -26.76 1.33 -20.33
CA THR A 222 -28.00 1.72 -21.03
C THR A 222 -28.21 0.86 -22.28
N SER A 223 -29.42 0.87 -22.84
CA SER A 223 -29.68 0.20 -24.12
C SER A 223 -28.69 0.64 -25.20
N VAL A 224 -28.26 -0.30 -26.04
CA VAL A 224 -27.24 -0.12 -27.10
C VAL A 224 -27.40 -1.24 -28.14
N GLY A 225 -27.28 -0.90 -29.42
CA GLY A 225 -27.38 -1.87 -30.52
C GLY A 225 -28.74 -2.59 -30.56
N GLY A 226 -29.81 -1.92 -30.17
CA GLY A 226 -31.15 -2.50 -30.02
C GLY A 226 -31.36 -3.41 -28.80
N MET A 227 -30.30 -3.70 -28.03
CA MET A 227 -30.41 -4.51 -26.81
C MET A 227 -30.93 -3.67 -25.65
N ASN A 228 -31.86 -4.24 -24.88
CA ASN A 228 -32.27 -3.66 -23.60
C ASN A 228 -31.14 -3.75 -22.57
N ALA A 229 -31.06 -2.76 -21.68
CA ALA A 229 -30.11 -2.75 -20.57
C ALA A 229 -30.12 -4.03 -19.73
N SER A 230 -31.29 -4.68 -19.56
CA SER A 230 -31.42 -5.95 -18.84
C SER A 230 -30.74 -7.13 -19.54
N SER A 231 -30.62 -7.10 -20.87
CA SER A 231 -29.92 -8.13 -21.65
C SER A 231 -28.39 -8.09 -21.48
N ILE A 232 -27.88 -7.00 -20.91
CA ILE A 232 -26.44 -6.73 -20.78
C ILE A 232 -26.01 -6.72 -19.32
N ASN A 233 -26.73 -5.99 -18.46
CA ASN A 233 -26.43 -5.91 -17.03
C ASN A 233 -26.61 -7.27 -16.34
N GLY A 234 -25.92 -7.46 -15.22
CA GLY A 234 -25.92 -8.71 -14.44
C GLY A 234 -24.61 -9.47 -14.53
N ALA A 235 -24.62 -10.71 -14.02
CA ALA A 235 -23.46 -11.60 -14.04
C ALA A 235 -23.31 -12.25 -15.43
N ARG A 236 -22.14 -12.09 -16.04
CA ARG A 236 -21.81 -12.57 -17.39
C ARG A 236 -20.59 -13.46 -17.35
N THR A 237 -20.47 -14.39 -18.31
CA THR A 237 -19.29 -15.26 -18.44
C THR A 237 -18.37 -14.70 -19.52
N VAL A 238 -17.09 -14.50 -19.20
CA VAL A 238 -16.09 -14.06 -20.17
C VAL A 238 -15.82 -15.14 -21.21
N ILE A 239 -15.91 -14.78 -22.50
CA ILE A 239 -15.69 -15.68 -23.66
C ILE A 239 -14.30 -15.48 -24.25
N ALA A 240 -13.91 -14.23 -24.51
CA ALA A 240 -12.58 -13.86 -24.98
C ALA A 240 -12.05 -12.64 -24.22
N ARG A 241 -10.74 -12.45 -24.20
CA ARG A 241 -10.07 -11.34 -23.49
C ARG A 241 -8.80 -10.90 -24.19
N ASP A 242 -8.47 -9.63 -24.02
CA ASP A 242 -7.15 -9.06 -24.27
C ASP A 242 -6.91 -7.89 -23.28
N PHE A 243 -5.81 -7.16 -23.41
CA PHE A 243 -5.53 -6.06 -22.50
C PHE A 243 -6.53 -4.90 -22.57
N THR A 244 -7.30 -4.81 -23.66
CA THR A 244 -8.27 -3.73 -23.89
C THR A 244 -9.64 -4.04 -23.29
N GLY A 245 -9.96 -5.31 -23.05
CA GLY A 245 -11.26 -5.73 -22.56
C GLY A 245 -11.57 -7.20 -22.80
N TYR A 246 -12.86 -7.52 -22.81
CA TYR A 246 -13.37 -8.89 -22.93
C TYR A 246 -14.69 -8.93 -23.70
N THR A 247 -15.10 -10.13 -24.10
CA THR A 247 -16.42 -10.37 -24.69
C THR A 247 -17.26 -11.30 -23.81
N PHE A 248 -18.58 -11.19 -23.94
CA PHE A 248 -19.53 -12.13 -23.35
C PHE A 248 -20.82 -12.20 -24.19
N ALA A 249 -21.63 -13.23 -23.98
CA ALA A 249 -22.95 -13.37 -24.60
C ALA A 249 -24.02 -12.62 -23.78
N ALA A 250 -24.65 -11.62 -24.40
CA ALA A 250 -25.87 -10.97 -23.92
C ALA A 250 -27.09 -11.90 -24.09
N ASP A 251 -28.20 -11.56 -23.43
CA ASP A 251 -29.44 -12.38 -23.46
C ASP A 251 -30.23 -12.24 -24.77
N SER A 252 -29.83 -11.30 -25.64
CA SER A 252 -30.44 -11.04 -26.94
C SER A 252 -29.39 -10.66 -27.99
N SER A 253 -29.69 -10.88 -29.27
CA SER A 253 -28.85 -10.38 -30.37
C SER A 253 -29.04 -8.88 -30.60
N ALA A 254 -27.99 -8.22 -31.11
CA ALA A 254 -28.05 -6.82 -31.52
C ALA A 254 -28.81 -6.68 -32.84
N ASP A 255 -29.50 -5.56 -33.05
CA ASP A 255 -30.06 -5.21 -34.36
C ASP A 255 -29.11 -4.36 -35.21
N SER A 256 -28.09 -3.75 -34.58
CA SER A 256 -27.20 -2.79 -35.22
C SER A 256 -25.77 -2.84 -34.67
N ASP A 257 -24.83 -2.39 -35.50
CA ASP A 257 -23.45 -2.13 -35.10
C ASP A 257 -23.40 -0.80 -34.34
N GLU A 258 -23.03 -0.82 -33.06
CA GLU A 258 -23.01 0.39 -32.24
C GLU A 258 -21.88 0.38 -31.22
N VAL A 259 -21.31 1.55 -30.92
CA VAL A 259 -20.44 1.79 -29.77
C VAL A 259 -21.17 2.71 -28.79
N GLY A 260 -21.58 2.16 -27.64
CA GLY A 260 -22.51 2.83 -26.74
C GLY A 260 -22.52 2.24 -25.32
N GLY A 261 -23.66 2.39 -24.65
CA GLY A 261 -23.90 1.82 -23.31
C GLY A 261 -23.80 2.82 -22.14
N GLY A 262 -23.57 4.10 -22.40
CA GLY A 262 -23.66 5.18 -21.39
C GLY A 262 -22.34 5.52 -20.68
N SER A 263 -22.41 6.23 -19.55
CA SER A 263 -21.22 6.76 -18.83
C SER A 263 -21.09 6.34 -17.37
N SER A 264 -22.05 5.56 -16.84
CA SER A 264 -22.12 5.15 -15.43
C SER A 264 -21.87 3.65 -15.23
N ILE A 265 -21.18 3.00 -16.17
CA ILE A 265 -20.95 1.55 -16.16
C ILE A 265 -19.96 1.20 -15.05
N LEU A 266 -20.33 0.24 -14.22
CA LEU A 266 -19.48 -0.39 -13.20
C LEU A 266 -19.34 -1.88 -13.53
N ALA A 267 -18.10 -2.38 -13.53
CA ALA A 267 -17.80 -3.79 -13.79
C ALA A 267 -16.81 -4.37 -12.77
N ASP A 268 -16.98 -5.64 -12.43
CA ASP A 268 -16.00 -6.38 -11.62
C ASP A 268 -14.66 -6.48 -12.37
N ARG A 269 -13.56 -6.57 -11.60
CA ARG A 269 -12.20 -6.78 -12.12
C ARG A 269 -11.37 -7.58 -11.14
N ASN A 270 -10.35 -8.24 -11.65
CA ASN A 270 -9.23 -8.70 -10.83
C ASN A 270 -8.09 -7.68 -10.94
N LEU A 271 -7.22 -7.64 -9.94
CA LEU A 271 -6.05 -6.77 -9.88
C LEU A 271 -4.81 -7.63 -10.14
N PRO A 272 -4.34 -7.77 -11.39
CA PRO A 272 -3.09 -8.45 -11.68
C PRO A 272 -1.92 -7.61 -11.18
N TYR A 273 -0.87 -8.27 -10.70
CA TYR A 273 0.35 -7.64 -10.22
C TYR A 273 1.58 -8.52 -10.42
N SER A 274 2.72 -7.87 -10.56
CA SER A 274 4.06 -8.48 -10.56
C SER A 274 5.02 -7.74 -9.63
N LEU A 275 4.53 -6.69 -8.95
CA LEU A 275 5.21 -6.03 -7.86
C LEU A 275 4.18 -5.71 -6.78
N ALA A 276 4.50 -6.10 -5.54
CA ALA A 276 3.72 -5.82 -4.35
C ALA A 276 4.54 -4.92 -3.41
N TYR A 277 3.91 -3.85 -2.92
CA TYR A 277 4.48 -2.93 -1.94
C TYR A 277 3.56 -2.90 -0.71
N PRO A 278 3.84 -3.71 0.32
CA PRO A 278 3.12 -3.69 1.58
C PRO A 278 3.50 -2.44 2.39
N ASN A 279 2.58 -1.48 2.48
CA ASN A 279 2.74 -0.32 3.35
C ASN A 279 2.15 -0.64 4.72
N ILE A 280 3.02 -0.97 5.66
CA ILE A 280 2.64 -1.32 7.03
C ILE A 280 3.66 -0.68 7.96
N THR A 281 3.19 0.23 8.81
CA THR A 281 4.04 0.87 9.82
C THR A 281 4.08 0.00 11.06
N SER A 282 5.27 -0.13 11.64
CA SER A 282 5.47 -0.86 12.88
C SER A 282 6.44 -0.13 13.80
N LEU A 283 6.30 -0.40 15.10
CA LEU A 283 7.26 -0.04 16.13
C LEU A 283 7.90 -1.35 16.63
N ASN A 284 9.23 -1.44 16.51
CA ASN A 284 9.98 -2.64 16.90
C ASN A 284 10.95 -2.27 18.04
N PRO A 285 10.54 -2.46 19.31
CA PRO A 285 11.46 -2.35 20.45
C PRO A 285 12.66 -3.30 20.31
N LYS A 286 13.71 -3.06 21.11
CA LYS A 286 14.85 -4.00 21.21
C LYS A 286 14.34 -5.38 21.61
N THR A 287 15.08 -6.42 21.20
CA THR A 287 14.75 -7.85 21.43
C THR A 287 13.43 -8.34 20.84
N THR A 288 12.82 -7.55 19.95
CA THR A 288 11.64 -7.94 19.19
C THR A 288 11.94 -8.01 17.69
N SER A 289 11.18 -8.82 16.95
CA SER A 289 11.27 -8.89 15.49
C SER A 289 9.90 -9.04 14.84
N ILE A 290 9.80 -8.58 13.59
CA ILE A 290 8.67 -8.84 12.70
C ILE A 290 9.23 -9.49 11.43
N GLU A 291 8.72 -10.68 11.11
CA GLU A 291 8.93 -11.32 9.82
C GLU A 291 7.62 -11.23 9.03
N ALA A 292 7.71 -10.80 7.77
CA ALA A 292 6.55 -10.70 6.90
C ALA A 292 6.61 -11.78 5.81
N GLY A 293 5.45 -12.36 5.50
CA GLY A 293 5.29 -13.26 4.36
C GLY A 293 3.94 -13.08 3.69
N MET A 294 3.79 -13.54 2.45
CA MET A 294 2.51 -13.55 1.75
C MET A 294 2.19 -14.89 1.11
N LYS A 295 0.89 -15.22 1.05
CA LYS A 295 0.34 -16.23 0.15
C LYS A 295 -0.35 -15.52 -0.99
N ALA A 296 0.28 -15.56 -2.16
CA ALA A 296 -0.25 -15.00 -3.38
C ALA A 296 -1.03 -16.05 -4.20
N THR A 297 -2.01 -15.61 -4.96
CA THR A 297 -2.71 -16.43 -5.96
C THR A 297 -2.18 -16.11 -7.36
N THR A 298 -1.82 -17.14 -8.13
CA THR A 298 -1.30 -16.98 -9.50
C THR A 298 -2.33 -16.36 -10.43
N GLY A 299 -1.88 -15.41 -11.25
CA GLY A 299 -2.59 -14.93 -12.41
C GLY A 299 -2.18 -15.71 -13.67
N LYS A 300 -2.71 -15.26 -14.81
CA LYS A 300 -2.28 -15.74 -16.13
C LYS A 300 -2.09 -14.58 -17.07
N SER A 301 -0.88 -14.50 -17.65
CA SER A 301 -0.50 -13.47 -18.61
C SER A 301 -1.34 -13.57 -19.88
N PHE A 302 -1.45 -12.50 -20.67
CA PHE A 302 -2.24 -12.54 -21.91
C PHE A 302 -1.77 -13.64 -22.86
N ALA A 303 -0.45 -13.69 -23.15
CA ALA A 303 0.18 -14.70 -24.00
C ALA A 303 0.87 -15.83 -23.21
N GLY A 304 0.51 -15.99 -21.94
CA GLY A 304 1.19 -16.93 -21.04
C GLY A 304 0.50 -18.28 -20.91
N THR A 305 1.27 -19.24 -20.43
CA THR A 305 0.83 -20.62 -20.15
C THR A 305 0.63 -20.88 -18.66
N GLU A 306 0.70 -19.85 -17.82
CA GLU A 306 0.52 -20.00 -16.38
C GLU A 306 -0.90 -20.49 -16.04
N THR A 307 -1.01 -21.31 -15.00
CA THR A 307 -2.31 -21.72 -14.45
C THR A 307 -2.78 -20.64 -13.48
N ALA A 308 -3.92 -20.02 -13.77
CA ALA A 308 -4.53 -19.02 -12.89
C ALA A 308 -5.13 -19.68 -11.63
N PHE A 309 -5.34 -18.86 -10.60
CA PHE A 309 -6.04 -19.21 -9.37
C PHE A 309 -5.37 -20.31 -8.53
N GLN A 310 -4.05 -20.47 -8.62
CA GLN A 310 -3.30 -21.34 -7.71
C GLN A 310 -2.78 -20.50 -6.54
N LYS A 311 -3.38 -20.66 -5.36
CA LYS A 311 -2.92 -20.01 -4.13
C LYS A 311 -1.72 -20.76 -3.55
N ALA A 312 -0.69 -20.04 -3.13
CA ALA A 312 0.47 -20.63 -2.48
C ALA A 312 0.08 -21.41 -1.21
N SER A 313 0.71 -22.56 -0.98
CA SER A 313 0.52 -23.39 0.23
C SER A 313 1.14 -22.74 1.46
N ASP A 314 2.26 -22.04 1.27
CA ASP A 314 3.11 -21.49 2.33
C ASP A 314 3.31 -19.98 2.16
N PHE A 315 3.58 -19.29 3.26
CA PHE A 315 3.90 -17.87 3.23
C PHE A 315 5.32 -17.69 2.67
N GLU A 316 5.43 -17.03 1.52
CA GLU A 316 6.71 -16.64 0.94
C GLU A 316 7.17 -15.33 1.59
N ALA A 317 8.45 -15.24 1.97
CA ALA A 317 8.99 -14.08 2.66
C ALA A 317 8.88 -12.79 1.82
N ILE A 318 8.47 -11.71 2.46
CA ILE A 318 8.40 -10.38 1.85
C ILE A 318 9.02 -9.33 2.75
N LYS A 319 9.35 -8.19 2.16
CA LYS A 319 9.84 -7.01 2.86
C LYS A 319 8.74 -5.97 3.01
N LEU A 320 8.56 -5.45 4.22
CA LEU A 320 7.64 -4.35 4.49
C LEU A 320 8.22 -3.03 3.97
N ASN A 321 7.37 -2.17 3.42
CA ASN A 321 7.71 -0.84 2.90
C ASN A 321 8.81 -0.86 1.81
N GLU A 322 8.94 -1.98 1.10
CA GLU A 322 9.85 -2.16 -0.03
C GLU A 322 9.15 -2.84 -1.21
N ASN A 323 9.74 -2.72 -2.40
CA ASN A 323 9.26 -3.41 -3.59
C ASN A 323 9.54 -4.91 -3.50
N ASN A 324 8.49 -5.72 -3.54
CA ASN A 324 8.58 -7.18 -3.66
C ASN A 324 8.24 -7.55 -5.12
N ILE A 325 9.27 -7.82 -5.91
CA ILE A 325 9.13 -8.14 -7.34
C ILE A 325 8.89 -9.63 -7.51
N ALA A 326 7.86 -9.99 -8.27
CA ALA A 326 7.53 -11.37 -8.61
C ALA A 326 8.14 -11.77 -9.96
N SER A 327 8.45 -13.06 -10.11
CA SER A 327 8.90 -13.66 -11.38
C SER A 327 7.75 -14.12 -12.28
N LYS A 328 6.53 -14.14 -11.75
CA LYS A 328 5.27 -14.49 -12.44
C LYS A 328 4.17 -13.53 -12.02
N VAL A 329 3.10 -13.49 -12.79
CA VAL A 329 1.94 -12.65 -12.48
C VAL A 329 1.12 -13.29 -11.37
N TYR A 330 0.74 -12.47 -10.39
CA TYR A 330 -0.22 -12.80 -9.35
C TYR A 330 -1.49 -11.96 -9.51
N ILE A 331 -2.56 -12.32 -8.82
CA ILE A 331 -3.83 -11.60 -8.84
C ILE A 331 -4.38 -11.41 -7.43
N VAL A 332 -5.00 -10.25 -7.20
CA VAL A 332 -6.04 -10.10 -6.18
C VAL A 332 -7.38 -10.16 -6.91
N ALA A 333 -8.14 -11.21 -6.67
CA ALA A 333 -9.37 -11.51 -7.38
C ALA A 333 -10.59 -10.81 -6.76
N ASN A 334 -11.61 -10.54 -7.57
CA ASN A 334 -12.91 -10.11 -7.06
C ASN A 334 -13.62 -11.26 -6.33
N ASP A 335 -14.60 -10.92 -5.50
CA ASP A 335 -15.30 -11.88 -4.63
C ASP A 335 -15.95 -13.07 -5.39
N SER A 336 -16.43 -12.83 -6.62
CA SER A 336 -17.03 -13.90 -7.45
C SER A 336 -15.98 -14.86 -8.00
N SER A 337 -14.83 -14.34 -8.45
CA SER A 337 -13.68 -15.14 -8.87
C SER A 337 -13.03 -15.88 -7.71
N GLU A 338 -12.93 -15.26 -6.52
CA GLU A 338 -12.46 -15.92 -5.29
C GLU A 338 -13.35 -17.11 -4.93
N THR A 339 -14.67 -16.89 -4.87
CA THR A 339 -15.62 -17.95 -4.52
C THR A 339 -15.60 -19.10 -5.53
N ALA A 340 -15.58 -18.79 -6.83
CA ALA A 340 -15.64 -19.79 -7.89
C ALA A 340 -14.35 -20.62 -8.02
N ASN A 341 -13.18 -20.00 -7.80
CA ASN A 341 -11.90 -20.64 -8.09
C ASN A 341 -11.11 -21.07 -6.83
N LEU A 342 -11.31 -20.40 -5.69
CA LEU A 342 -10.60 -20.69 -4.43
C LEU A 342 -11.52 -21.30 -3.36
N GLY A 343 -12.84 -21.26 -3.56
CA GLY A 343 -13.84 -21.70 -2.60
C GLY A 343 -14.37 -20.57 -1.72
N ALA A 344 -15.61 -20.71 -1.24
CA ALA A 344 -16.28 -19.69 -0.45
C ALA A 344 -15.48 -19.33 0.82
N GLY A 345 -15.29 -18.03 1.06
CA GLY A 345 -14.56 -17.51 2.21
C GLY A 345 -13.04 -17.44 2.04
N ASN A 346 -12.47 -18.01 0.98
CA ASN A 346 -11.03 -17.95 0.73
C ASN A 346 -10.63 -16.70 -0.06
N LYS A 347 -9.73 -15.90 0.52
CA LYS A 347 -9.18 -14.69 -0.09
C LYS A 347 -7.97 -14.99 -0.98
N SER A 348 -7.76 -14.17 -2.01
CA SER A 348 -6.71 -14.35 -3.03
C SER A 348 -5.32 -13.85 -2.62
N LEU A 349 -5.24 -13.06 -1.55
CA LEU A 349 -4.00 -12.58 -0.97
C LEU A 349 -4.09 -12.58 0.55
N ASP A 350 -3.17 -13.31 1.17
CA ASP A 350 -2.93 -13.24 2.62
C ASP A 350 -1.54 -12.66 2.88
N VAL A 351 -1.43 -11.78 3.88
CA VAL A 351 -0.16 -11.26 4.38
C VAL A 351 -0.03 -11.64 5.85
N GLN A 352 1.00 -12.41 6.19
CA GLN A 352 1.32 -12.76 7.56
C GLN A 352 2.41 -11.84 8.09
N LEU A 353 2.21 -11.37 9.32
CA LEU A 353 3.21 -10.73 10.15
C LEU A 353 3.43 -11.64 11.36
N LYS A 354 4.63 -12.20 11.47
CA LYS A 354 5.05 -13.02 12.61
C LYS A 354 5.86 -12.14 13.55
N LEU A 355 5.29 -11.88 14.70
CA LEU A 355 5.87 -11.07 15.77
C LEU A 355 6.60 -12.00 16.72
N THR A 356 7.82 -11.65 17.11
CA THR A 356 8.54 -12.35 18.18
C THR A 356 9.11 -11.38 19.19
N THR A 357 9.24 -11.85 20.44
CA THR A 357 9.91 -11.13 21.53
C THR A 357 10.64 -12.13 22.42
N SER A 358 11.81 -11.74 22.92
CA SER A 358 12.51 -12.46 23.99
C SER A 358 12.36 -11.79 25.37
N ASP A 359 11.55 -10.73 25.47
CA ASP A 359 11.34 -9.96 26.69
C ASP A 359 9.82 -9.77 26.93
N SER A 360 9.36 -10.19 28.11
CA SER A 360 7.94 -10.06 28.49
C SER A 360 7.44 -8.62 28.62
N ASN A 361 8.34 -7.62 28.65
CA ASN A 361 7.98 -6.20 28.78
C ASN A 361 7.61 -5.55 27.45
N VAL A 362 8.01 -6.15 26.33
CA VAL A 362 7.87 -5.55 24.99
C VAL A 362 7.40 -6.56 23.96
N SER A 363 6.67 -6.04 22.98
CA SER A 363 6.26 -6.73 21.75
C SER A 363 6.42 -5.74 20.60
N PRO A 364 6.61 -6.21 19.35
CA PRO A 364 6.37 -5.34 18.21
C PRO A 364 4.93 -4.84 18.21
N MET A 365 4.72 -3.63 17.71
CA MET A 365 3.41 -3.01 17.52
C MET A 365 3.21 -2.71 16.04
N ILE A 366 2.01 -2.95 15.53
CA ILE A 366 1.66 -2.79 14.12
C ILE A 366 0.49 -1.80 14.01
N ASP A 367 0.65 -0.76 13.19
CA ASP A 367 -0.45 0.16 12.87
C ASP A 367 -1.29 -0.43 11.72
N LEU A 368 -2.52 -0.83 12.05
CA LEU A 368 -3.48 -1.36 11.08
C LEU A 368 -4.35 -0.29 10.42
N GLN A 369 -4.41 0.94 10.97
CA GLN A 369 -5.26 1.99 10.43
C GLN A 369 -4.77 2.48 9.06
N ARG A 370 -3.47 2.33 8.80
CA ARG A 370 -2.83 2.74 7.54
C ARG A 370 -2.30 1.55 6.73
N ALA A 371 -2.54 0.32 7.18
CA ALA A 371 -2.08 -0.86 6.50
C ALA A 371 -2.71 -0.96 5.10
N SER A 372 -1.87 -1.02 4.06
CA SER A 372 -2.31 -1.13 2.68
C SER A 372 -1.33 -1.93 1.83
N MET A 373 -1.83 -2.46 0.71
CA MET A 373 -1.01 -3.15 -0.28
C MET A 373 -1.12 -2.41 -1.61
N SER A 374 -0.01 -1.85 -2.08
CA SER A 374 0.07 -1.27 -3.41
C SER A 374 0.55 -2.33 -4.40
N LEU A 375 -0.15 -2.43 -5.53
CA LEU A 375 0.06 -3.45 -6.54
C LEU A 375 0.38 -2.81 -7.89
N VAL A 376 1.38 -3.33 -8.59
CA VAL A 376 1.78 -2.86 -9.91
C VAL A 376 1.83 -4.03 -10.88
N SER A 377 1.22 -3.89 -12.05
CA SER A 377 1.33 -4.82 -13.18
C SER A 377 1.82 -4.10 -14.43
N ASN A 378 2.53 -4.85 -15.28
CA ASN A 378 2.84 -4.41 -16.63
C ASN A 378 1.72 -4.83 -17.59
N VAL A 379 1.47 -4.01 -18.59
CA VAL A 379 0.54 -4.30 -19.68
C VAL A 379 1.37 -4.62 -20.92
N ILE A 380 1.65 -5.90 -21.14
CA ILE A 380 2.48 -6.43 -22.22
C ILE A 380 1.90 -7.77 -22.66
N ASP A 381 2.04 -8.10 -23.93
CA ASP A 381 1.57 -9.37 -24.48
C ASP A 381 2.40 -9.79 -25.68
N LYS A 382 1.98 -10.84 -26.39
CA LYS A 382 2.66 -11.35 -27.56
C LYS A 382 1.62 -11.95 -28.50
N GLN A 383 1.32 -11.27 -29.58
CA GLN A 383 0.09 -11.51 -30.33
C GLN A 383 0.31 -12.20 -31.66
N ASP A 384 -0.70 -12.99 -32.06
CA ASP A 384 -0.82 -13.54 -33.41
C ASP A 384 -2.28 -13.45 -33.87
N SER A 385 -2.48 -13.47 -35.18
CA SER A 385 -3.78 -13.44 -35.87
C SER A 385 -4.61 -14.70 -35.64
N SER A 386 -3.98 -15.79 -35.23
CA SER A 386 -4.59 -17.08 -34.95
C SER A 386 -3.93 -17.76 -33.76
N ALA A 387 -4.55 -18.82 -33.24
CA ALA A 387 -4.03 -19.56 -32.10
C ALA A 387 -2.66 -20.21 -32.42
N THR A 388 -1.60 -19.64 -31.84
CA THR A 388 -0.22 -20.10 -31.99
C THR A 388 0.41 -20.24 -30.61
N SER A 389 1.25 -21.27 -30.41
CA SER A 389 1.90 -21.52 -29.11
C SER A 389 2.77 -20.34 -28.67
N GLY A 390 2.53 -19.82 -27.47
CA GLY A 390 3.22 -18.65 -26.94
C GLY A 390 2.69 -17.32 -27.45
N PHE A 391 1.49 -17.29 -28.04
CA PHE A 391 0.83 -16.08 -28.48
C PHE A 391 -0.62 -15.99 -27.99
N ASN A 392 -1.09 -14.78 -27.73
CA ASN A 392 -2.51 -14.49 -27.53
C ASN A 392 -3.16 -14.05 -28.83
N VAL A 393 -4.44 -14.41 -29.00
CA VAL A 393 -5.27 -13.90 -30.11
C VAL A 393 -6.05 -12.69 -29.59
N PRO A 394 -5.77 -11.46 -30.09
CA PRO A 394 -6.54 -10.28 -29.71
C PRO A 394 -8.00 -10.40 -30.14
N ILE A 395 -8.91 -9.71 -29.44
CA ILE A 395 -10.35 -9.72 -29.80
C ILE A 395 -10.53 -9.16 -31.22
N ASN A 396 -9.81 -8.08 -31.53
CA ASN A 396 -9.69 -7.52 -32.87
C ASN A 396 -8.20 -7.45 -33.25
N PHE A 397 -7.75 -8.36 -34.09
CA PHE A 397 -6.35 -8.38 -34.55
C PHE A 397 -6.11 -7.34 -35.65
N VAL A 398 -5.06 -6.55 -35.48
CA VAL A 398 -4.52 -5.60 -36.45
C VAL A 398 -3.00 -5.74 -36.42
N ASN A 399 -2.40 -6.00 -37.58
CA ASN A 399 -0.96 -6.18 -37.69
C ASN A 399 -0.22 -4.88 -37.33
N GLU A 400 0.95 -5.02 -36.71
CA GLU A 400 1.86 -3.90 -36.43
C GLU A 400 2.49 -3.29 -37.70
N THR A 401 2.19 -3.77 -38.89
CA THR A 401 2.50 -3.06 -40.15
C THR A 401 1.47 -1.98 -40.50
N ALA A 402 0.30 -1.94 -39.85
CA ALA A 402 -0.73 -0.96 -40.15
C ALA A 402 -0.31 0.48 -39.78
N ALA A 403 -0.81 1.47 -40.52
CA ALA A 403 -0.36 2.87 -40.42
C ALA A 403 -0.71 3.54 -39.08
N ASN A 404 -1.90 3.27 -38.54
CA ASN A 404 -2.46 4.00 -37.40
C ASN A 404 -2.90 3.11 -36.22
N LEU A 405 -2.81 1.80 -36.37
CA LEU A 405 -3.30 0.83 -35.40
C LEU A 405 -2.30 -0.32 -35.28
N GLY A 406 -2.53 -1.14 -34.28
CA GLY A 406 -1.80 -2.37 -34.03
C GLY A 406 -2.33 -2.97 -32.75
N SER A 407 -2.41 -4.28 -32.70
CA SER A 407 -3.02 -4.91 -31.55
C SER A 407 -2.08 -4.96 -30.35
N SER A 408 -0.74 -4.90 -30.49
CA SER A 408 0.20 -5.17 -29.39
C SER A 408 0.03 -4.20 -28.22
N ALA A 409 0.10 -4.73 -27.00
CA ALA A 409 -0.17 -3.97 -25.78
C ALA A 409 0.91 -2.92 -25.44
N ALA A 410 2.18 -3.26 -25.68
CA ALA A 410 3.31 -2.42 -25.30
C ALA A 410 4.08 -1.94 -26.53
N LYS A 411 4.05 -0.62 -26.78
CA LYS A 411 4.68 0.01 -27.95
C LYS A 411 5.35 1.33 -27.58
N HIS A 412 6.47 1.61 -28.23
CA HIS A 412 7.10 2.92 -28.25
C HIS A 412 7.14 3.42 -29.69
N LEU A 413 6.58 4.60 -29.93
CA LEU A 413 6.61 5.27 -31.23
C LEU A 413 7.43 6.55 -31.09
N THR A 414 8.48 6.70 -31.89
CA THR A 414 9.28 7.93 -31.87
C THR A 414 8.46 9.09 -32.41
N LYS A 415 8.88 10.34 -32.14
CA LYS A 415 8.40 11.49 -32.91
C LYS A 415 8.77 11.30 -34.39
N ILE A 416 8.05 11.98 -35.27
CA ILE A 416 8.41 12.06 -36.69
C ILE A 416 9.67 12.91 -36.79
N ILE A 417 10.75 12.34 -37.32
CA ILE A 417 12.00 13.05 -37.56
C ILE A 417 11.97 13.60 -38.99
N THR A 418 12.23 14.90 -39.14
CA THR A 418 12.35 15.56 -40.45
C THR A 418 13.81 15.93 -40.67
N LEU A 419 14.33 15.63 -41.87
CA LEU A 419 15.70 15.82 -42.29
C LEU A 419 15.81 17.04 -43.20
N ALA A 420 16.96 17.71 -43.17
CA ALA A 420 17.25 18.84 -44.05
C ALA A 420 17.62 18.40 -45.48
N SER A 421 18.11 17.16 -45.63
CA SER A 421 18.52 16.56 -46.90
C SER A 421 17.93 15.16 -47.02
N ASP A 422 17.83 14.69 -48.25
CA ASP A 422 17.36 13.34 -48.55
C ASP A 422 18.30 12.29 -47.95
N ALA A 423 17.70 11.27 -47.35
CA ALA A 423 18.37 10.06 -46.91
C ALA A 423 17.82 8.84 -47.65
N VAL A 424 18.64 7.81 -47.77
CA VAL A 424 18.33 6.53 -48.44
C VAL A 424 18.60 5.32 -47.54
N GLY A 425 18.93 5.57 -46.26
CA GLY A 425 19.11 4.55 -45.26
C GLY A 425 19.03 5.09 -43.83
N ILE A 426 18.90 4.20 -42.85
CA ILE A 426 18.91 4.54 -41.43
C ILE A 426 19.71 3.47 -40.67
N ARG A 427 20.73 3.88 -39.93
CA ARG A 427 21.39 3.03 -38.92
C ARG A 427 20.68 3.21 -37.60
N VAL A 428 20.16 2.13 -37.03
CA VAL A 428 19.57 2.15 -35.67
C VAL A 428 20.46 1.35 -34.73
N LEU A 429 20.82 1.98 -33.61
CA LEU A 429 21.52 1.36 -32.49
C LEU A 429 20.61 1.45 -31.26
N LEU A 430 20.37 0.32 -30.60
CA LEU A 430 19.47 0.23 -29.46
C LEU A 430 20.05 -0.70 -28.39
N ASP A 431 20.35 -0.16 -27.21
CA ASP A 431 20.76 -0.99 -26.09
C ASP A 431 19.52 -1.57 -25.42
N ALA A 432 19.44 -2.89 -25.34
CA ALA A 432 18.31 -3.58 -24.72
C ALA A 432 18.74 -4.66 -23.72
N ASN A 433 17.99 -4.76 -22.63
CA ASN A 433 17.94 -5.92 -21.76
C ASN A 433 16.67 -6.71 -22.12
N VAL A 434 16.84 -7.99 -22.47
CA VAL A 434 15.74 -8.84 -22.94
C VAL A 434 15.71 -10.13 -22.12
N PRO A 435 14.77 -10.28 -21.18
CA PRO A 435 14.56 -11.53 -20.44
C PRO A 435 14.17 -12.70 -21.36
N ASP A 436 14.34 -13.94 -20.89
CA ASP A 436 14.22 -15.15 -21.74
C ASP A 436 12.86 -15.28 -22.46
N VAL A 437 11.78 -14.92 -21.76
CA VAL A 437 10.39 -14.97 -22.24
C VAL A 437 9.96 -13.74 -23.05
N CYS A 438 10.84 -12.74 -23.13
CA CYS A 438 10.60 -11.49 -23.83
C CYS A 438 11.26 -11.50 -25.22
N ASP A 439 10.75 -10.66 -26.10
CA ASP A 439 11.44 -10.20 -27.30
C ASP A 439 10.92 -8.80 -27.67
N PHE A 440 11.46 -8.21 -28.72
CA PHE A 440 10.94 -6.97 -29.27
C PHE A 440 11.16 -6.93 -30.79
N GLU A 441 10.34 -6.14 -31.47
CA GLU A 441 10.39 -5.93 -32.92
C GLU A 441 10.56 -4.45 -33.22
N LEU A 442 11.46 -4.14 -34.16
CA LEU A 442 11.68 -2.78 -34.66
C LEU A 442 11.02 -2.63 -36.03
N TYR A 443 10.16 -1.63 -36.14
CA TYR A 443 9.54 -1.22 -37.39
C TYR A 443 9.96 0.19 -37.75
N PHE A 444 9.90 0.51 -39.03
CA PHE A 444 10.12 1.86 -39.55
C PHE A 444 9.07 2.24 -40.60
N ARG A 445 8.93 3.54 -40.81
CA ARG A 445 8.27 4.11 -41.99
C ARG A 445 8.99 5.38 -42.42
N THR A 446 8.94 5.67 -43.72
CA THR A 446 9.55 6.85 -44.33
C THR A 446 8.53 7.57 -45.21
N ALA A 447 8.77 8.85 -45.46
CA ALA A 447 7.97 9.68 -46.36
C ALA A 447 8.80 10.85 -46.92
N THR A 448 8.37 11.40 -48.05
CA THR A 448 8.94 12.65 -48.60
C THR A 448 8.38 13.88 -47.88
N SER A 449 8.83 15.09 -48.25
CA SER A 449 8.44 16.35 -47.61
C SER A 449 6.94 16.61 -47.71
N ASP A 450 6.33 16.21 -48.82
CA ASP A 450 4.95 16.55 -49.17
C ASP A 450 3.96 15.45 -48.75
N GLU A 451 4.48 14.29 -48.35
CA GLU A 451 3.70 13.16 -47.90
C GLU A 451 3.33 13.25 -46.41
N GLN A 452 2.12 12.80 -46.11
CA GLN A 452 1.63 12.56 -44.75
C GLN A 452 2.11 11.19 -44.26
N ILE A 453 3.18 11.19 -43.46
CA ILE A 453 3.84 9.96 -42.98
C ILE A 453 2.94 9.10 -42.08
N ASP A 454 1.96 9.69 -41.41
CA ASP A 454 0.98 8.98 -40.57
C ASP A 454 0.07 8.05 -41.37
N THR A 455 -0.13 8.32 -42.66
CA THR A 455 -0.86 7.44 -43.58
C THR A 455 -0.03 6.25 -44.09
N LYS A 456 1.29 6.28 -43.89
CA LYS A 456 2.21 5.23 -44.38
C LYS A 456 2.24 4.04 -43.40
N THR A 457 2.25 2.85 -43.98
CA THR A 457 2.41 1.58 -43.25
C THR A 457 3.82 1.44 -42.67
N PHE A 458 3.94 0.65 -41.62
CA PHE A 458 5.21 0.28 -41.01
C PHE A 458 5.77 -0.99 -41.66
N THR A 459 7.10 -1.06 -41.75
CA THR A 459 7.84 -2.22 -42.23
C THR A 459 8.72 -2.77 -41.11
N LEU A 460 8.67 -4.09 -40.88
CA LEU A 460 9.50 -4.78 -39.90
C LEU A 460 10.96 -4.84 -40.36
N VAL A 461 11.90 -4.65 -39.45
CA VAL A 461 13.35 -4.74 -39.70
C VAL A 461 13.97 -5.84 -38.84
N THR A 462 14.77 -6.69 -39.46
CA THR A 462 15.56 -7.70 -38.76
C THR A 462 16.88 -7.10 -38.24
N PRO A 463 17.34 -7.47 -37.04
CA PRO A 463 18.64 -7.03 -36.54
C PRO A 463 19.79 -7.64 -37.34
N GLU A 464 20.91 -6.90 -37.45
CA GLU A 464 22.16 -7.37 -38.08
C GLU A 464 22.89 -8.38 -37.19
N ASN A 465 22.67 -8.31 -35.87
CA ASN A 465 23.32 -9.14 -34.88
C ASN A 465 22.32 -9.98 -34.07
N ILE A 466 22.75 -11.19 -33.71
CA ILE A 466 22.04 -12.06 -32.77
C ILE A 466 22.76 -11.94 -31.42
N LEU A 467 22.00 -11.60 -30.38
CA LEU A 467 22.52 -11.42 -29.03
C LEU A 467 21.83 -12.39 -28.07
N PRO A 468 22.54 -12.91 -27.06
CA PRO A 468 21.91 -13.70 -26.02
C PRO A 468 20.94 -12.85 -25.19
N LYS A 469 19.93 -13.50 -24.62
CA LYS A 469 18.99 -12.91 -23.66
C LYS A 469 19.61 -12.82 -22.26
N ASP A 470 19.04 -12.00 -21.38
CA ASP A 470 19.50 -11.83 -20.00
C ASP A 470 18.37 -11.49 -19.04
N ASN A 471 18.29 -12.23 -17.94
CA ASN A 471 17.34 -11.95 -16.86
C ASN A 471 17.87 -10.92 -15.86
N ASN A 472 19.17 -10.58 -15.88
CA ASN A 472 19.71 -9.52 -15.04
C ASN A 472 19.34 -8.16 -15.65
N PRO A 473 18.49 -7.35 -14.97
CA PRO A 473 17.98 -6.11 -15.53
C PRO A 473 19.04 -5.01 -15.79
N ASN A 474 20.26 -5.20 -15.31
CA ASN A 474 21.37 -4.25 -15.47
C ASN A 474 22.28 -4.56 -16.66
N ILE A 475 22.08 -5.69 -17.34
CA ILE A 475 22.90 -6.10 -18.49
C ILE A 475 22.17 -5.72 -19.78
N PHE A 476 22.71 -4.71 -20.47
CA PHE A 476 22.23 -4.24 -21.77
C PHE A 476 23.19 -4.63 -22.89
N ARG A 477 22.64 -4.97 -24.05
CA ARG A 477 23.41 -5.30 -25.26
C ARG A 477 22.92 -4.47 -26.44
N GLU A 478 23.85 -4.02 -27.29
CA GLU A 478 23.55 -3.14 -28.43
C GLU A 478 23.03 -3.93 -29.64
N TYR A 479 21.75 -3.78 -29.95
CA TYR A 479 21.13 -4.27 -31.18
C TYR A 479 21.35 -3.28 -32.31
N ARG A 480 21.74 -3.79 -33.48
CA ARG A 480 22.07 -2.99 -34.66
C ARG A 480 21.11 -3.31 -35.80
N TYR A 481 20.65 -2.27 -36.48
CA TYR A 481 19.80 -2.39 -37.66
C TYR A 481 20.31 -1.47 -38.76
N LEU A 482 20.31 -1.96 -39.99
CA LEU A 482 20.66 -1.19 -41.18
C LEU A 482 19.49 -1.19 -42.15
N ILE A 483 18.67 -0.15 -42.04
CA ILE A 483 17.50 0.06 -42.90
C ILE A 483 18.00 0.65 -44.22
N GLY A 484 17.59 0.06 -45.35
CA GLY A 484 18.09 0.40 -46.69
C GLY A 484 19.34 -0.40 -47.11
N GLY A 485 19.89 -1.25 -46.23
CA GLY A 485 21.08 -2.05 -46.54
C GLY A 485 22.34 -1.21 -46.78
N GLN A 486 23.44 -1.86 -47.16
CA GLN A 486 24.71 -1.17 -47.42
C GLN A 486 24.67 -0.27 -48.67
N GLY A 487 23.80 -0.61 -49.64
CA GLY A 487 23.68 0.12 -50.90
C GLY A 487 22.70 1.30 -50.90
N GLY A 488 22.00 1.58 -49.79
CA GLY A 488 21.03 2.68 -49.73
C GLY A 488 19.81 2.46 -50.62
N PHE A 489 19.15 1.30 -50.50
CA PHE A 489 18.05 0.89 -51.37
C PHE A 489 16.67 1.44 -50.97
N LEU A 490 16.57 2.28 -49.94
CA LEU A 490 15.30 2.97 -49.69
C LEU A 490 15.10 4.08 -50.71
N THR A 491 13.84 4.26 -51.14
CA THR A 491 13.43 5.49 -51.81
C THR A 491 13.82 6.71 -50.95
N ALA A 492 14.39 7.72 -51.59
CA ALA A 492 14.79 8.96 -50.94
C ALA A 492 13.66 9.52 -50.06
N PHE A 493 13.99 9.84 -48.81
CA PHE A 493 13.03 10.33 -47.82
C PHE A 493 13.62 11.49 -47.03
N THR A 494 12.74 12.39 -46.60
CA THR A 494 13.07 13.50 -45.70
C THR A 494 12.37 13.36 -44.35
N LYS A 495 11.46 12.39 -44.20
CA LYS A 495 10.82 12.07 -42.93
C LYS A 495 10.96 10.60 -42.60
N TYR A 496 11.23 10.27 -41.34
CA TYR A 496 11.15 8.88 -40.86
C TYR A 496 10.60 8.80 -39.45
N GLN A 497 10.12 7.61 -39.09
CA GLN A 497 9.65 7.28 -37.75
C GLN A 497 9.96 5.82 -37.43
N LEU A 498 10.34 5.56 -36.17
CA LEU A 498 10.61 4.22 -35.67
C LEU A 498 9.53 3.80 -34.68
N LYS A 499 9.19 2.51 -34.70
CA LYS A 499 8.27 1.88 -33.75
C LYS A 499 8.92 0.65 -33.14
N ILE A 500 8.99 0.59 -31.82
CA ILE A 500 9.44 -0.58 -31.06
C ILE A 500 8.20 -1.24 -30.47
N VAL A 501 7.97 -2.49 -30.83
CA VAL A 501 6.91 -3.33 -30.26
C VAL A 501 7.55 -4.27 -29.24
N MET A 502 7.11 -4.18 -27.99
CA MET A 502 7.65 -4.96 -26.88
C MET A 502 6.73 -6.15 -26.63
N ARG A 503 7.31 -7.36 -26.53
CA ARG A 503 6.51 -8.57 -26.37
C ARG A 503 7.01 -9.45 -25.23
N SER A 504 6.08 -10.10 -24.56
CA SER A 504 6.37 -11.05 -23.49
C SER A 504 5.23 -12.05 -23.34
N THR A 505 5.58 -13.31 -23.06
CA THR A 505 4.61 -14.32 -22.64
C THR A 505 4.32 -14.27 -21.13
N ASN A 506 5.05 -13.45 -20.35
CA ASN A 506 4.87 -13.29 -18.91
C ASN A 506 4.85 -11.81 -18.53
N GLN A 507 3.74 -11.27 -18.03
CA GLN A 507 3.63 -9.84 -17.71
C GLN A 507 4.53 -9.40 -16.54
N ALA A 508 5.09 -10.33 -15.76
CA ALA A 508 6.07 -9.98 -14.72
C ALA A 508 7.45 -9.62 -15.29
N LEU A 509 7.76 -10.07 -16.51
CA LEU A 509 9.04 -9.85 -17.17
C LEU A 509 8.83 -8.97 -18.41
N VAL A 510 9.60 -7.89 -18.50
CA VAL A 510 9.51 -6.90 -19.59
C VAL A 510 10.90 -6.60 -20.15
N PRO A 511 11.03 -6.38 -21.48
CA PRO A 511 12.26 -5.86 -22.03
C PRO A 511 12.49 -4.41 -21.57
N ARG A 512 13.75 -4.03 -21.39
CA ARG A 512 14.16 -2.67 -21.02
C ARG A 512 15.09 -2.10 -22.08
N PHE A 513 15.00 -0.81 -22.32
CA PHE A 513 15.76 -0.13 -23.37
C PHE A 513 16.49 1.08 -22.82
N GLN A 514 17.67 1.34 -23.36
CA GLN A 514 18.40 2.59 -23.18
C GLN A 514 19.07 2.99 -24.51
N SER A 515 19.50 4.25 -24.62
CA SER A 515 20.36 4.70 -25.72
C SER A 515 19.84 4.44 -27.16
N LEU A 516 18.55 4.69 -27.45
CA LEU A 516 18.04 4.61 -28.83
C LEU A 516 18.67 5.71 -29.70
N ARG A 517 19.39 5.30 -30.76
CA ARG A 517 20.00 6.20 -31.75
C ARG A 517 19.56 5.79 -33.15
N GLY A 518 18.97 6.73 -33.90
CA GLY A 518 18.68 6.58 -35.32
C GLY A 518 19.48 7.59 -36.13
N ILE A 519 20.33 7.12 -37.02
CA ILE A 519 21.25 7.94 -37.83
C ILE A 519 20.82 7.78 -39.29
N ALA A 520 20.32 8.85 -39.90
CA ALA A 520 19.99 8.86 -41.32
C ALA A 520 21.27 8.83 -42.17
N LEU A 521 21.23 8.08 -43.27
CA LEU A 521 22.36 7.85 -44.16
C LEU A 521 22.02 8.36 -45.56
N SER A 522 22.91 9.18 -46.13
CA SER A 522 22.92 9.56 -47.54
C SER A 522 24.07 8.85 -48.24
N VAL A 523 24.02 8.77 -49.57
CA VAL A 523 25.13 8.32 -50.42
C VAL A 523 25.96 9.52 -50.85
#